data_AF-A0A1A8I1U0-F1
#
_entry.id   AF-A0A1A8I1U0-F1
#
_cell.length_a   1.000
_cell.length_b   1.000
_cell.length_c   1.000
_cell.angle_alpha   90.00
_cell.angle_beta   90.00
_cell.angle_gamma   90.00
#
_symmetry.space_group_name_H-M   'P 1'
#
loop_
_entity.id
_entity.type
_entity.pdbx_description
1 polymer ?
#
loop_
_entity_poly.entity_id
_entity_poly.type
_entity_poly.pdbx_seq_one_letter_code
_entity_poly.pdbx_strand_id
1 'polypeptide(L)'
;LHPCSPTWCQNHHHAQRSSGKRCLSDRSLRSCVYNTSLYNTMPVRLTLGMYFVFLLDWLTVFHKEQILVLRLEDYAANLKETIKNVFDFLDVGPLSADTEAALTKRPMSNTRRTQDKNLGPMLPSTRNLLSRFYQPFNHELASVLDSKAFLWGYS
;
A
#
# COMPACT_ATOMS: atom_id res chain seq x y z
N LEU A 1 2.47 6.05 -24.83
CA LEU A 1 3.04 6.32 -23.48
C LEU A 1 4.53 5.97 -23.56
N HIS A 2 5.42 6.96 -23.52
CA HIS A 2 6.87 6.73 -23.61
C HIS A 2 7.36 5.91 -22.41
N PRO A 3 8.27 4.94 -22.61
CA PRO A 3 8.88 4.19 -21.51
C PRO A 3 9.63 5.15 -20.57
N CYS A 4 9.49 4.96 -19.25
CA CYS A 4 10.14 5.82 -18.25
C CYS A 4 11.66 5.64 -18.34
N SER A 5 12.38 6.68 -18.76
CA SER A 5 13.83 6.72 -18.64
C SER A 5 14.24 6.73 -17.15
N PRO A 6 15.31 6.01 -16.75
CA PRO A 6 15.82 5.97 -15.37
C PRO A 6 15.97 7.33 -14.68
N THR A 7 16.49 8.31 -15.41
CA THR A 7 16.73 9.68 -14.92
C THR A 7 15.43 10.45 -14.72
N TRP A 8 14.45 10.22 -15.59
CA TRP A 8 13.13 10.84 -15.47
C TRP A 8 12.43 10.35 -14.21
N CYS A 9 12.34 9.03 -14.03
CA CYS A 9 11.74 8.41 -12.84
C CYS A 9 12.43 8.88 -11.52
N GLN A 10 13.77 8.99 -11.48
CA GLN A 10 14.49 9.51 -10.31
C GLN A 10 14.17 10.98 -10.01
N ASN A 11 14.20 11.86 -11.00
CA ASN A 11 13.90 13.28 -10.83
C ASN A 11 12.47 13.51 -10.29
N HIS A 12 11.54 12.65 -10.69
CA HIS A 12 10.15 12.71 -10.23
C HIS A 12 10.02 12.37 -8.74
N HIS A 13 10.73 11.34 -8.27
CA HIS A 13 10.74 11.00 -6.84
C HIS A 13 11.43 12.07 -5.98
N HIS A 14 12.49 12.71 -6.50
CA HIS A 14 13.14 13.84 -5.83
C HIS A 14 12.20 15.05 -5.68
N ALA A 15 11.49 15.42 -6.75
CA ALA A 15 10.50 16.49 -6.73
C ALA A 15 9.42 16.22 -5.67
N GLN A 16 8.97 14.99 -5.53
CA GLN A 16 7.94 14.62 -4.56
C GLN A 16 8.41 14.66 -3.12
N ARG A 17 9.64 14.19 -2.86
CA ARG A 17 10.27 14.34 -1.55
C ARG A 17 10.39 15.82 -1.18
N SER A 18 10.70 16.68 -2.15
CA SER A 18 10.80 18.13 -1.91
C SER A 18 9.43 18.78 -1.65
N SER A 19 8.40 18.46 -2.45
CA SER A 19 7.03 18.97 -2.26
C SER A 19 6.40 18.48 -0.95
N GLY A 20 6.62 17.21 -0.59
CA GLY A 20 6.19 16.65 0.69
C GLY A 20 6.86 17.33 1.87
N LYS A 21 8.19 17.51 1.84
CA LYS A 21 8.93 18.24 2.88
C LYS A 21 8.45 19.69 3.04
N ARG A 22 8.19 20.39 1.92
CA ARG A 22 7.67 21.75 1.93
C ARG A 22 6.24 21.84 2.48
N CYS A 23 5.41 20.83 2.26
CA CYS A 23 4.10 20.80 2.90
C CYS A 23 4.23 20.60 4.42
N LEU A 24 5.09 19.69 4.86
CA LEU A 24 5.30 19.37 6.27
C LEU A 24 5.99 20.49 7.07
N SER A 25 6.61 21.48 6.43
CA SER A 25 7.18 22.63 7.14
C SER A 25 6.10 23.57 7.69
N ASP A 26 4.94 23.64 7.03
CA ASP A 26 3.93 24.65 7.31
C ASP A 26 2.59 24.03 7.77
N ARG A 27 2.43 22.71 7.63
CA ARG A 27 1.15 22.00 7.86
C ARG A 27 1.38 20.65 8.52
N SER A 28 0.33 20.14 9.16
CA SER A 28 0.34 18.79 9.73
C SER A 28 0.44 17.72 8.63
N LEU A 29 1.00 16.56 8.99
CA LEU A 29 1.09 15.40 8.09
C LEU A 29 -0.27 15.03 7.49
N ARG A 30 -1.31 14.98 8.33
CA ARG A 30 -2.69 14.74 7.89
C ARG A 30 -3.14 15.76 6.84
N SER A 31 -2.90 17.06 7.06
CA SER A 31 -3.25 18.11 6.09
C SER A 31 -2.53 17.94 4.75
N CYS A 32 -1.29 17.45 4.75
CA CYS A 32 -0.52 17.21 3.52
C CYS A 32 -1.00 15.98 2.76
N VAL A 33 -1.35 14.90 3.46
CA VAL A 33 -1.83 13.65 2.85
C VAL A 33 -3.18 13.84 2.17
N TYR A 34 -4.10 14.58 2.80
CA TYR A 34 -5.44 14.85 2.26
C TYR A 34 -5.50 16.02 1.26
N ASN A 35 -4.37 16.68 0.98
CA ASN A 35 -4.36 17.79 0.03
C ASN A 35 -4.51 17.28 -1.41
N THR A 36 -5.71 17.43 -1.96
CA THR A 36 -6.07 17.00 -3.32
C THR A 36 -5.31 17.76 -4.41
N SER A 37 -4.93 19.02 -4.16
CA SER A 37 -4.11 19.79 -5.10
C SER A 37 -2.70 19.21 -5.21
N LEU A 38 -2.04 18.94 -4.07
CA LEU A 38 -0.75 18.25 -4.05
C LEU A 38 -0.86 16.85 -4.67
N TYR A 39 -1.91 16.11 -4.33
CA TYR A 39 -2.16 14.78 -4.89
C TYR A 39 -2.29 14.77 -6.42
N ASN A 40 -3.06 15.70 -6.99
CA ASN A 40 -3.34 15.77 -8.43
C ASN A 40 -2.17 16.35 -9.24
N THR A 41 -1.37 17.22 -8.63
CA THR A 41 -0.19 17.81 -9.28
C THR A 41 1.02 16.88 -9.23
N MET A 42 1.03 15.88 -8.34
CA MET A 42 2.10 14.92 -8.24
C MET A 42 1.95 13.79 -9.28
N PRO A 43 2.96 13.56 -10.14
CA PRO A 43 2.93 12.52 -11.17
C PRO A 43 2.93 11.09 -10.59
N VAL A 44 3.38 10.89 -9.35
CA VAL A 44 3.29 9.64 -8.59
C VAL A 44 2.57 9.90 -7.25
N ARG A 45 1.60 9.08 -6.89
CA ARG A 45 0.73 9.35 -5.73
C ARG A 45 1.30 8.77 -4.44
N LEU A 46 2.48 9.25 -4.02
CA LEU A 46 3.19 8.70 -2.85
C LEU A 46 2.40 8.82 -1.53
N THR A 47 1.54 9.82 -1.40
CA THR A 47 0.72 10.01 -0.19
C THR A 47 -0.29 8.88 0.04
N LEU A 48 -0.71 8.15 -1.01
CA LEU A 48 -1.60 6.99 -0.85
C LEU A 48 -0.94 5.86 -0.07
N GLY A 49 0.38 5.72 -0.16
CA GLY A 49 1.12 4.69 0.57
C GLY A 49 1.30 5.00 2.06
N MET A 50 0.88 6.18 2.53
CA MET A 50 0.94 6.55 3.95
C MET A 50 -0.26 5.97 4.71
N TYR A 51 -0.42 4.66 4.67
CA TYR A 51 -1.64 3.96 5.12
C TYR A 51 -2.04 4.28 6.56
N PHE A 52 -1.06 4.43 7.46
CA PHE A 52 -1.35 4.69 8.88
C PHE A 52 -2.13 5.99 9.10
N VAL A 53 -1.93 7.02 8.27
CA VAL A 53 -2.67 8.30 8.39
C VAL A 53 -4.16 8.06 8.18
N PHE A 54 -4.50 7.28 7.15
CA PHE A 54 -5.89 6.92 6.88
C PHE A 54 -6.41 5.98 7.95
N LEU A 55 -5.64 4.95 8.34
CA LEU A 55 -6.08 3.99 9.34
C LEU A 55 -6.40 4.66 10.69
N LEU A 56 -5.58 5.62 11.14
CA LEU A 56 -5.84 6.38 12.36
C LEU A 56 -7.19 7.11 12.29
N ASP A 57 -7.50 7.75 11.17
CA ASP A 57 -8.80 8.42 10.97
C ASP A 57 -9.95 7.41 11.04
N TRP A 58 -9.82 6.22 10.44
CA TRP A 58 -10.86 5.18 10.52
C TRP A 58 -11.05 4.65 11.95
N LEU A 59 -9.96 4.51 12.71
CA LEU A 59 -10.00 4.07 14.11
C LEU A 59 -10.60 5.11 15.06
N THR A 60 -10.79 6.36 14.63
CA THR A 60 -11.58 7.34 15.41
C THR A 60 -13.09 7.06 15.38
N VAL A 61 -13.54 6.24 14.41
CA VAL A 61 -14.96 5.95 14.17
C VAL A 61 -15.28 4.48 14.41
N PHE A 62 -14.41 3.57 14.01
CA PHE A 62 -14.59 2.13 14.13
C PHE A 62 -13.61 1.52 15.13
N HIS A 63 -14.06 0.51 15.87
CA HIS A 63 -13.16 -0.27 16.72
C HIS A 63 -12.17 -1.07 15.87
N LYS A 64 -10.98 -1.35 16.41
CA LYS A 64 -9.90 -2.07 15.70
C LYS A 64 -10.39 -3.43 15.20
N GLU A 65 -11.22 -4.10 15.98
CA GLU A 65 -11.78 -5.42 15.70
C GLU A 65 -12.77 -5.41 14.53
N GLN A 66 -13.25 -4.23 14.10
CA GLN A 66 -14.15 -4.05 12.96
C GLN A 66 -13.39 -3.73 11.66
N ILE A 67 -12.05 -3.73 11.67
CA ILE A 67 -11.22 -3.45 10.50
C ILE A 67 -10.23 -4.61 10.29
N LEU A 68 -10.39 -5.33 9.19
CA LEU A 68 -9.42 -6.32 8.73
C LEU A 68 -8.43 -5.68 7.74
N VAL A 69 -7.15 -5.69 8.09
CA VAL A 69 -6.06 -5.26 7.19
C VAL A 69 -5.32 -6.47 6.66
N LEU A 70 -5.41 -6.68 5.33
CA LEU A 70 -4.78 -7.81 4.64
C LEU A 70 -3.58 -7.34 3.83
N ARG A 71 -2.52 -8.16 3.80
CA ARG A 71 -1.37 -7.94 2.93
C ARG A 71 -1.58 -8.66 1.60
N LEU A 72 -1.25 -7.99 0.51
CA LEU A 72 -1.37 -8.56 -0.83
C LEU A 72 -0.36 -9.70 -1.04
N GLU A 73 0.80 -9.63 -0.38
CA GLU A 73 1.83 -10.67 -0.40
C GLU A 73 1.33 -11.97 0.22
N ASP A 74 0.60 -11.91 1.34
CA ASP A 74 0.00 -13.07 1.99
C ASP A 74 -1.14 -13.63 1.14
N TYR A 75 -1.97 -12.75 0.59
CA TYR A 75 -3.01 -13.12 -0.37
C TYR A 75 -2.43 -13.89 -1.57
N ALA A 76 -1.32 -13.42 -2.12
CA ALA A 76 -0.67 -14.03 -3.28
C ALA A 76 0.06 -15.34 -2.92
N ALA A 77 0.66 -15.42 -1.73
CA ALA A 77 1.39 -16.60 -1.26
C ALA A 77 0.46 -17.73 -0.80
N ASN A 78 -0.65 -17.38 -0.13
CA ASN A 78 -1.62 -18.33 0.40
C ASN A 78 -3.04 -17.76 0.36
N LEU A 79 -3.67 -17.89 -0.81
CA LEU A 79 -5.03 -17.42 -1.05
C LEU A 79 -6.06 -18.11 -0.15
N LYS A 80 -5.90 -19.42 0.08
CA LYS A 80 -6.79 -20.21 0.95
C LYS A 80 -6.85 -19.63 2.35
N GLU A 81 -5.69 -19.45 2.98
CA GLU A 81 -5.62 -18.94 4.34
C GLU A 81 -6.16 -17.50 4.44
N THR A 82 -5.87 -16.68 3.43
CA THR A 82 -6.37 -15.31 3.39
C THR A 82 -7.90 -15.27 3.28
N ILE A 83 -8.51 -16.13 2.46
CA ILE A 83 -9.98 -16.21 2.36
C ILE A 83 -10.57 -16.74 3.68
N LYS A 84 -9.94 -17.71 4.32
CA LYS A 84 -10.37 -18.20 5.63
C LYS A 84 -10.38 -17.05 6.66
N ASN A 85 -9.31 -16.27 6.76
CA ASN A 85 -9.26 -15.11 7.65
C ASN A 85 -10.37 -14.09 7.36
N VAL A 86 -10.75 -13.91 6.09
CA VAL A 86 -11.89 -13.07 5.72
C VAL A 86 -13.22 -13.67 6.21
N PHE A 87 -13.42 -14.97 6.07
CA PHE A 87 -14.63 -15.64 6.56
C PHE A 87 -14.76 -15.55 8.08
N ASP A 88 -13.65 -15.80 8.79
CA ASP A 88 -13.58 -15.73 10.25
C ASP A 88 -13.87 -14.30 10.74
N PHE A 89 -13.30 -13.28 10.07
CA PHE A 89 -13.56 -11.87 10.38
C PHE A 89 -15.01 -11.44 10.12
N LEU A 90 -15.62 -11.92 9.04
CA LEU A 90 -17.00 -11.60 8.69
C LEU A 90 -18.04 -12.38 9.50
N ASP A 91 -17.60 -13.38 10.28
CA ASP A 91 -18.45 -14.28 11.06
C ASP A 91 -19.56 -14.95 10.23
N VAL A 92 -19.22 -15.36 9.00
CA VAL A 92 -20.17 -15.98 8.05
C VAL A 92 -20.18 -17.52 8.11
N GLY A 93 -19.57 -18.09 9.15
CA GLY A 93 -19.39 -19.53 9.33
C GLY A 93 -18.14 -20.08 8.62
N PRO A 94 -17.84 -21.38 8.81
CA PRO A 94 -16.60 -21.98 8.33
C PRO A 94 -16.56 -22.08 6.79
N LEU A 95 -15.38 -21.83 6.23
CA LEU A 95 -15.13 -21.99 4.80
C LEU A 95 -15.19 -23.48 4.41
N SER A 96 -16.23 -23.88 3.67
CA SER A 96 -16.35 -25.25 3.14
C SER A 96 -15.36 -25.52 2.02
N ALA A 97 -14.94 -26.78 1.86
CA ALA A 97 -13.97 -27.19 0.84
C ALA A 97 -14.44 -26.84 -0.59
N ASP A 98 -15.74 -26.99 -0.87
CA ASP A 98 -16.32 -26.66 -2.18
C ASP A 98 -16.29 -25.15 -2.45
N THR A 99 -16.62 -24.33 -1.43
CA THR A 99 -16.60 -22.86 -1.54
C THR A 99 -15.17 -22.36 -1.69
N GLU A 100 -14.24 -22.90 -0.90
CA GLU A 100 -12.81 -22.63 -1.01
C GLU A 100 -12.33 -22.90 -2.44
N ALA A 101 -12.58 -24.11 -2.96
CA ALA A 101 -12.15 -24.50 -4.29
C ALA A 101 -12.77 -23.62 -5.40
N ALA A 102 -14.03 -23.20 -5.22
CA ALA A 102 -14.70 -22.29 -6.15
C ALA A 102 -14.07 -20.89 -6.13
N LEU A 103 -13.69 -20.38 -4.96
CA LEU A 103 -13.09 -19.05 -4.80
C LEU A 103 -11.64 -19.01 -5.31
N THR A 104 -10.83 -20.02 -4.99
CA THR A 104 -9.41 -20.05 -5.39
C THR A 104 -9.22 -20.23 -6.90
N LYS A 105 -10.22 -20.76 -7.62
CA LYS A 105 -10.18 -20.92 -9.08
C LYS A 105 -10.61 -19.66 -9.84
N ARG A 106 -11.13 -18.63 -9.16
CA ARG A 106 -11.58 -17.41 -9.84
C ARG A 106 -10.39 -16.67 -10.45
N PRO A 107 -10.52 -16.14 -11.67
CA PRO A 107 -9.47 -15.34 -12.27
C PRO A 107 -9.24 -14.08 -11.45
N MET A 108 -7.96 -13.73 -11.27
CA MET A 108 -7.56 -12.52 -10.57
C MET A 108 -8.07 -11.29 -11.33
N SER A 109 -8.74 -10.39 -10.61
CA SER A 109 -9.12 -9.07 -11.10
C SER A 109 -8.01 -8.05 -10.81
N ASN A 110 -8.05 -6.90 -11.49
CA ASN A 110 -7.06 -5.81 -11.32
C ASN A 110 -5.61 -6.23 -11.57
N THR A 111 -5.40 -7.24 -12.43
CA THR A 111 -4.05 -7.64 -12.82
C THR A 111 -3.36 -6.54 -13.61
N ARG A 112 -2.04 -6.44 -13.43
CA ARG A 112 -1.17 -5.51 -14.17
C ARG A 112 -1.45 -5.59 -15.68
N ARG A 113 -1.65 -4.44 -16.33
CA ARG A 113 -1.86 -4.37 -17.78
C ARG A 113 -0.65 -4.93 -18.52
N THR A 114 -0.85 -5.53 -19.69
CA THR A 114 0.23 -6.16 -20.47
C THR A 114 1.40 -5.21 -20.73
N GLN A 115 1.11 -3.96 -21.11
CA GLN A 115 2.13 -2.93 -21.32
C GLN A 115 2.99 -2.65 -20.08
N ASP A 116 2.40 -2.75 -18.88
CA ASP A 116 3.11 -2.47 -17.64
C ASP A 116 3.99 -3.67 -17.27
N LYS A 117 3.58 -4.91 -17.58
CA LYS A 117 4.39 -6.12 -17.33
C LYS A 117 5.79 -6.03 -17.95
N ASN A 118 5.91 -5.34 -19.09
CA ASN A 118 7.15 -5.19 -19.84
C ASN A 118 8.11 -4.12 -19.28
N LEU A 119 7.73 -3.36 -18.24
CA LEU A 119 8.56 -2.29 -17.67
C LEU A 119 9.80 -2.79 -16.91
N GLY A 120 9.94 -4.10 -16.71
CA GLY A 120 11.03 -4.69 -15.95
C GLY A 120 10.97 -4.41 -14.44
N PRO A 121 11.98 -4.86 -13.67
CA PRO A 121 12.07 -4.60 -12.24
C PRO A 121 12.39 -3.13 -11.96
N MET A 122 11.95 -2.65 -10.80
CA MET A 122 12.30 -1.32 -10.31
C MET A 122 13.81 -1.19 -10.09
N LEU A 123 14.39 -0.06 -10.49
CA LEU A 123 15.80 0.24 -10.27
C LEU A 123 16.16 0.19 -8.76
N PRO A 124 17.34 -0.34 -8.38
CA PRO A 124 17.74 -0.42 -6.97
C PRO A 124 17.77 0.95 -6.26
N SER A 125 18.22 2.00 -6.96
CA SER A 125 18.25 3.37 -6.44
C SER A 125 16.85 3.91 -6.13
N THR A 126 15.88 3.66 -7.03
CA THR A 126 14.47 4.01 -6.80
C THR A 126 13.88 3.22 -5.65
N ARG A 127 14.15 1.91 -5.57
CA ARG A 127 13.70 1.06 -4.45
C ARG A 127 14.22 1.58 -3.11
N ASN A 128 15.51 1.88 -3.01
CA ASN A 128 16.12 2.41 -1.79
C ASN A 128 15.54 3.80 -1.42
N LEU A 129 15.30 4.66 -2.40
CA LEU A 129 14.66 5.96 -2.16
C LEU A 129 13.24 5.81 -1.60
N LEU A 130 12.42 4.96 -2.21
CA LEU A 130 11.04 4.70 -1.77
C LEU A 130 10.99 3.99 -0.42
N SER A 131 11.87 3.02 -0.21
CA SER A 131 12.04 2.32 1.08
C SER A 131 12.29 3.32 2.20
N ARG A 132 13.30 4.18 2.06
CA ARG A 132 13.62 5.22 3.07
C ARG A 132 12.50 6.24 3.25
N PHE A 133 11.74 6.52 2.20
CA PHE A 133 10.59 7.43 2.28
C PHE A 133 9.45 6.82 3.10
N TYR A 134 9.10 5.56 2.85
CA TYR A 134 7.97 4.90 3.52
C TYR A 134 8.32 4.32 4.88
N GLN A 135 9.59 4.03 5.17
CA GLN A 135 10.04 3.42 6.42
C GLN A 135 9.41 4.03 7.70
N PRO A 136 9.44 5.36 7.94
CA PRO A 136 8.82 5.91 9.16
C PRO A 136 7.31 5.63 9.22
N PHE A 137 6.60 5.72 8.09
CA PHE A 137 5.16 5.48 8.03
C PHE A 137 4.80 4.00 8.20
N ASN A 138 5.66 3.10 7.72
CA ASN A 138 5.52 1.66 7.91
C ASN A 138 5.75 1.26 9.37
N HIS A 139 6.66 1.93 10.08
CA HIS A 139 6.84 1.75 11.52
C HIS A 139 5.59 2.15 12.30
N GLU A 140 5.00 3.31 12.01
CA GLU A 140 3.73 3.73 12.61
C GLU A 140 2.60 2.74 12.31
N LEU A 141 2.47 2.31 11.05
CA LEU A 141 1.47 1.31 10.63
C LEU A 141 1.63 -0.01 11.40
N ALA A 142 2.86 -0.52 11.48
CA ALA A 142 3.17 -1.75 12.21
C ALA A 142 2.85 -1.62 13.70
N SER A 143 3.08 -0.44 14.30
CA SER A 143 2.72 -0.16 15.69
C SER A 143 1.21 -0.16 15.90
N VAL A 144 0.45 0.54 15.05
CA VAL A 144 -1.02 0.62 15.14
C VAL A 144 -1.66 -0.77 14.98
N LEU A 145 -1.14 -1.56 14.03
CA LEU A 145 -1.65 -2.90 13.75
C LEU A 145 -1.13 -3.96 14.73
N ASP A 146 -0.11 -3.63 15.53
CA ASP A 146 0.65 -4.59 16.35
C ASP A 146 1.18 -5.77 15.52
N SER A 147 1.81 -5.45 14.38
CA SER A 147 2.30 -6.45 13.45
C SER A 147 3.55 -6.00 12.72
N LYS A 148 4.67 -6.68 13.01
CA LYS A 148 5.96 -6.46 12.34
C LYS A 148 5.94 -6.79 10.85
N ALA A 149 4.90 -7.49 10.39
CA ALA A 149 4.70 -7.88 9.01
C ALA A 149 4.56 -6.67 8.06
N PHE A 150 4.19 -5.50 8.59
CA PHE A 150 4.04 -4.23 7.86
C PHE A 150 5.31 -3.37 7.82
N LEU A 151 6.42 -3.82 8.44
CA LEU A 151 7.69 -3.09 8.34
C LEU A 151 8.32 -3.17 6.94
N TRP A 152 7.89 -4.14 6.12
CA TRP A 152 8.40 -4.49 4.79
C TRP A 152 9.94 -4.47 4.71
N GLY A 153 10.56 -5.64 4.77
CA GLY A 153 11.99 -5.78 4.51
C GLY A 153 12.29 -5.50 3.03
N TYR A 154 12.96 -4.40 2.73
CA TYR A 154 13.43 -4.10 1.39
C TYR A 154 14.85 -4.66 1.23
N SER A 155 14.96 -5.98 0.99
CA SER A 155 16.20 -6.62 0.52
C SER A 155 16.34 -6.51 -0.99
#